data_AF-A0AAN8RUN7-F1
#
_entry.id   AF-A0AAN8RUN7-F1
#
_cell.length_a   1.000
_cell.length_b   1.000
_cell.length_c   1.000
_cell.angle_alpha   90.00
_cell.angle_beta   90.00
_cell.angle_gamma   90.00
#
_symmetry.space_group_name_H-M   'P 1'
#
loop_
_entity.id
_entity.type
_entity.pdbx_description
1 polymer ?
#
loop_
_entity_poly.entity_id
_entity_poly.type
_entity_poly.pdbx_seq_one_letter_code
_entity_poly.pdbx_strand_id
1 'polypeptide(L)'
;MIITGRLGNIILDTNIVSPILDNKPLHEWLVRVMKESSLAVFQYNVMEHLTSRKVGTRMSYKDILRSLEARNITVLNGPFASSESSNLSFEILQMAHQARFTMPDSAKRFEDALSKAQQRMACEAHVNQYSFLTADKEFYNFFKAILNEKNITVYSAEEDDLKGPGV
;
A
#
# COMPACT_ATOMS: atom_id res chain seq x y z
N MET A 1 0.80 17.32 5.68
CA MET A 1 2.19 17.32 6.19
C MET A 1 3.03 16.63 5.13
N ILE A 2 3.89 17.36 4.44
CA ILE A 2 4.80 16.76 3.45
C ILE A 2 5.78 15.91 4.25
N ILE A 3 5.75 14.60 4.05
CA ILE A 3 6.57 13.67 4.81
C ILE A 3 7.96 13.64 4.18
N THR A 4 8.89 14.47 4.63
CA THR A 4 10.25 14.50 4.07
C THR A 4 11.18 13.54 4.83
N GLY A 5 11.67 12.45 4.19
CA GLY A 5 12.79 11.62 4.67
C GLY A 5 12.47 10.14 4.96
N ARG A 6 13.46 9.42 5.51
CA ARG A 6 13.41 8.01 5.98
C ARG A 6 12.11 7.67 6.71
N LEU A 7 11.30 6.81 6.10
CA LEU A 7 10.03 6.33 6.68
C LEU A 7 10.20 5.04 7.50
N GLY A 8 11.43 4.52 7.60
CA GLY A 8 11.72 3.27 8.31
C GLY A 8 11.52 2.05 7.42
N ASN A 9 10.76 1.06 7.90
CA ASN A 9 10.39 -0.14 7.15
C ASN A 9 9.06 0.09 6.43
N ILE A 10 9.02 0.00 5.10
CA ILE A 10 7.85 0.35 4.28
C ILE A 10 7.43 -0.77 3.36
N ILE A 11 6.14 -1.11 3.41
CA ILE A 11 5.46 -1.90 2.38
C ILE A 11 4.90 -0.94 1.33
N LEU A 12 5.27 -1.16 0.07
CA LEU A 12 4.75 -0.39 -1.07
C LEU A 12 3.49 -1.06 -1.62
N ASP A 13 2.39 -0.31 -1.68
CA ASP A 13 1.19 -0.71 -2.40
C ASP A 13 1.44 -0.82 -3.91
N THR A 14 0.54 -1.48 -4.63
CA THR A 14 0.65 -1.72 -6.07
C THR A 14 0.73 -0.42 -6.87
N ASN A 15 -0.01 0.61 -6.46
CA ASN A 15 0.02 1.93 -7.08
C ASN A 15 1.34 2.69 -6.85
N ILE A 16 2.15 2.30 -5.87
CA ILE A 16 3.48 2.87 -5.60
C ILE A 16 4.57 2.07 -6.30
N VAL A 17 4.51 0.74 -6.24
CA VAL A 17 5.55 -0.12 -6.83
C VAL A 17 5.44 -0.20 -8.37
N SER A 18 4.23 -0.07 -8.93
CA SER A 18 4.03 -0.22 -10.38
C SER A 18 4.86 0.78 -11.20
N PRO A 19 4.89 2.10 -10.90
CA PRO A 19 5.77 3.04 -11.59
C PRO A 19 7.26 2.68 -11.51
N ILE A 20 7.70 2.10 -10.38
CA ILE A 20 9.09 1.66 -10.17
C ILE A 20 9.42 0.48 -11.09
N LEU A 21 8.51 -0.50 -11.18
CA LEU A 21 8.66 -1.67 -12.03
C LEU A 21 8.56 -1.33 -13.52
N ASP A 22 7.71 -0.36 -13.86
CA ASP A 22 7.56 0.19 -15.21
C ASP A 22 8.77 1.06 -15.64
N ASN A 23 9.74 1.30 -14.74
CA ASN A 23 10.87 2.23 -14.96
C ASN A 23 10.44 3.64 -15.37
N LYS A 24 9.33 4.14 -14.81
CA LYS A 24 8.89 5.51 -15.07
C LYS A 24 9.79 6.51 -14.35
N PRO A 25 9.92 7.75 -14.87
CA PRO A 25 10.48 8.85 -14.11
C PRO A 25 9.71 9.01 -12.79
N LEU A 26 10.43 8.95 -11.67
CA LEU A 26 9.86 9.06 -10.32
C LEU A 26 10.11 10.47 -9.77
N HIS A 27 9.18 10.96 -8.96
CA HIS A 27 9.37 12.20 -8.21
C HIS A 27 10.56 12.08 -7.24
N GLU A 28 11.27 13.19 -6.97
CA GLU A 28 12.45 13.20 -6.10
C GLU A 28 12.16 12.69 -4.69
N TRP A 29 10.96 12.96 -4.19
CA TRP A 29 10.51 12.46 -2.90
C TRP A 29 10.51 10.94 -2.85
N LEU A 30 9.88 10.26 -3.82
CA LEU A 30 9.82 8.80 -3.86
C LEU A 30 11.22 8.19 -4.03
N VAL A 31 12.08 8.82 -4.85
CA VAL A 31 13.49 8.43 -4.98
C VAL A 31 14.21 8.50 -3.63
N ARG A 32 13.94 9.53 -2.83
CA ARG A 32 14.51 9.68 -1.48
C ARG A 32 13.98 8.61 -0.53
N VAL A 33 12.67 8.37 -0.51
CA VAL A 33 12.05 7.29 0.27
C VAL A 33 12.72 5.95 -0.06
N MET A 34 12.92 5.65 -1.34
CA MET A 34 13.57 4.42 -1.80
C MET A 34 15.04 4.28 -1.34
N LYS A 35 15.76 5.39 -1.24
CA LYS A 35 17.18 5.39 -0.80
C LYS A 35 17.33 5.30 0.71
N GLU A 36 16.40 5.89 1.45
CA GLU A 36 16.54 6.10 2.90
C GLU A 36 15.75 5.10 3.74
N SER A 37 14.83 4.35 3.14
CA SER A 37 13.93 3.40 3.84
C SER A 37 14.23 1.95 3.45
N SER A 38 13.93 1.02 4.35
CA SER A 38 13.92 -0.41 4.03
C SER A 38 12.61 -0.74 3.34
N LEU A 39 12.67 -1.18 2.09
CA LEU A 39 11.47 -1.38 1.28
C LEU A 39 11.10 -2.85 1.15
N ALA A 40 9.80 -3.10 1.16
CA ALA A 40 9.21 -4.39 0.87
C ALA A 40 7.92 -4.23 0.06
N VAL A 41 7.47 -5.34 -0.53
CA VAL A 41 6.18 -5.49 -1.20
C VAL A 41 5.58 -6.83 -0.83
N PHE A 42 4.26 -6.95 -0.89
CA PHE A 42 3.62 -8.27 -0.80
C PHE A 42 3.58 -8.97 -2.15
N GLN A 43 3.61 -10.30 -2.13
CA GLN A 43 3.34 -11.12 -3.32
C GLN A 43 2.02 -10.74 -4.00
N TYR A 44 1.01 -10.32 -3.21
CA TYR A 44 -0.26 -9.79 -3.73
C TYR A 44 -0.03 -8.59 -4.64
N ASN A 45 0.80 -7.62 -4.25
CA ASN A 45 1.07 -6.42 -5.07
C ASN A 45 1.76 -6.79 -6.39
N VAL A 46 2.65 -7.79 -6.36
CA VAL A 46 3.29 -8.33 -7.58
C VAL A 46 2.23 -8.93 -8.52
N MET A 47 1.31 -9.73 -7.99
CA MET A 47 0.23 -10.34 -8.78
C MET A 47 -0.75 -9.30 -9.32
N GLU A 48 -1.11 -8.30 -8.51
CA GLU A 48 -1.96 -7.20 -8.95
C GLU A 48 -1.30 -6.38 -10.08
N HIS A 49 0.01 -6.14 -10.00
CA HIS A 49 0.77 -5.49 -11.07
C HIS A 49 0.77 -6.35 -12.36
N LEU A 50 1.07 -7.65 -12.26
CA LEU A 50 1.10 -8.58 -13.39
C LEU A 50 -0.24 -8.70 -14.10
N THR A 51 -1.33 -8.73 -13.34
CA THR A 51 -2.69 -8.85 -13.89
C THR A 51 -3.22 -7.52 -14.42
N SER A 52 -2.49 -6.42 -14.25
CA SER A 52 -2.87 -5.14 -14.82
C SER A 52 -2.80 -5.18 -16.36
N ARG A 53 -3.76 -4.50 -17.00
CA ARG A 53 -3.83 -4.41 -18.48
C ARG A 53 -2.57 -3.84 -19.13
N LYS A 54 -1.80 -3.04 -18.39
CA LYS A 54 -0.57 -2.38 -18.89
C LYS A 54 0.60 -3.34 -19.01
N VAL A 55 0.68 -4.32 -18.10
CA VAL A 55 1.73 -5.31 -18.06
C VAL A 55 1.35 -6.50 -18.93
N GLY A 56 0.16 -7.06 -18.74
CA GLY A 56 -0.32 -8.21 -19.51
C GLY A 56 0.71 -9.36 -19.54
N THR A 57 1.15 -9.76 -20.72
CA THR A 57 2.16 -10.84 -20.91
C THR A 57 3.59 -10.32 -21.07
N ARG A 58 3.87 -9.04 -20.80
CA ARG A 58 5.18 -8.40 -21.09
C ARG A 58 6.28 -8.75 -20.11
N MET A 59 5.92 -9.16 -18.90
CA MET A 59 6.86 -9.53 -17.85
C MET A 59 6.39 -10.80 -17.16
N SER A 60 7.32 -11.72 -16.87
CA SER A 60 7.02 -12.87 -16.03
C SER A 60 7.14 -12.51 -14.54
N TYR A 61 6.53 -13.32 -13.68
CA TYR A 61 6.72 -13.20 -12.23
C TYR A 61 8.20 -13.23 -11.83
N LYS A 62 9.00 -14.09 -12.47
CA LYS A 62 10.46 -14.17 -12.23
C LYS A 62 11.21 -12.90 -12.66
N ASP A 63 10.74 -12.19 -13.68
CA ASP A 63 11.36 -10.93 -14.10
C ASP A 63 11.12 -9.83 -13.08
N ILE A 64 9.90 -9.78 -12.52
CA ILE A 64 9.58 -8.81 -11.46
C ILE A 64 10.39 -9.10 -10.20
N LEU A 65 10.48 -10.36 -9.76
CA LEU A 65 11.27 -10.71 -8.59
C LEU A 65 12.74 -10.27 -8.73
N ARG A 66 13.35 -10.53 -9.90
CA ARG A 66 14.72 -10.06 -10.20
C ARG A 66 14.82 -8.53 -10.20
N SER A 67 13.81 -7.84 -10.72
CA SER A 67 13.75 -6.37 -10.74
C SER A 67 13.67 -5.76 -9.35
N LEU A 68 12.87 -6.37 -8.45
CA LEU A 68 12.73 -5.98 -7.05
C LEU A 68 14.00 -6.24 -6.26
N GLU A 69 14.59 -7.43 -6.43
CA GLU A 69 15.86 -7.81 -5.80
C GLU A 69 17.00 -6.85 -6.19
N ALA A 70 17.13 -6.53 -7.48
CA ALA A 70 18.12 -5.57 -7.98
C ALA A 70 17.95 -4.15 -7.40
N ARG A 71 16.77 -3.83 -6.87
CA ARG A 71 16.44 -2.55 -6.21
C ARG A 71 16.46 -2.65 -4.69
N ASN A 72 16.90 -3.77 -4.13
CA ASN A 72 16.90 -4.05 -2.69
C ASN A 72 15.48 -3.93 -2.07
N ILE A 73 14.44 -4.34 -2.82
CA ILE A 73 13.07 -4.39 -2.34
C ILE A 73 12.72 -5.84 -1.98
N THR A 74 12.41 -6.08 -0.72
CA THR A 74 12.09 -7.42 -0.21
C THR A 74 10.67 -7.84 -0.61
N VAL A 75 10.45 -9.13 -0.89
CA VAL A 75 9.11 -9.67 -1.16
C VAL A 75 8.64 -10.47 0.05
N LEU A 76 7.53 -10.04 0.66
CA LEU A 76 6.88 -10.72 1.79
C LEU A 76 5.63 -11.48 1.33
N ASN A 77 5.17 -12.39 2.18
CA ASN A 77 3.92 -13.13 1.96
C ASN A 77 2.72 -12.17 1.91
N GLY A 78 1.67 -12.56 1.17
CA GLY A 78 0.48 -11.73 0.94
C GLY A 78 -0.29 -11.30 2.20
N PRO A 79 -1.34 -10.48 2.03
CA PRO A 79 -2.25 -10.16 3.13
C PRO A 79 -2.86 -11.44 3.72
N PHE A 80 -3.06 -11.48 5.03
CA PHE A 80 -3.52 -12.64 5.81
C PHE A 80 -2.51 -13.79 5.93
N ALA A 81 -1.22 -13.53 5.76
CA ALA A 81 -0.20 -14.54 6.04
C ALA A 81 -0.21 -14.96 7.51
N SER A 82 -0.67 -14.07 8.41
CA SER A 82 -0.79 -14.33 9.84
C SER A 82 -2.24 -14.33 10.34
N SER A 83 -2.51 -15.12 11.38
CA SER A 83 -3.79 -15.08 12.11
C SER A 83 -3.98 -13.74 12.82
N GLU A 84 -2.90 -13.12 13.27
CA GLU A 84 -2.91 -11.81 13.93
C GLU A 84 -3.40 -10.71 12.98
N SER A 85 -2.85 -10.63 11.77
CA SER A 85 -3.29 -9.65 10.78
C SER A 85 -4.74 -9.86 10.35
N SER A 86 -5.18 -11.12 10.31
CA SER A 86 -6.56 -11.50 9.99
C SER A 86 -7.54 -11.01 11.07
N ASN A 87 -7.21 -11.23 12.35
CA ASN A 87 -8.02 -10.76 13.47
C ASN A 87 -8.08 -9.23 13.53
N LEU A 88 -6.92 -8.57 13.40
CA LEU A 88 -6.82 -7.11 13.37
C LEU A 88 -7.60 -6.52 12.18
N SER A 89 -7.53 -7.18 11.02
CA SER A 89 -8.28 -6.77 9.85
C SER A 89 -9.78 -6.84 10.11
N PHE A 90 -10.27 -7.93 10.69
CA PHE A 90 -11.69 -8.07 11.03
C PHE A 90 -12.16 -7.04 12.05
N GLU A 91 -11.35 -6.75 13.08
CA GLU A 91 -11.67 -5.74 14.08
C GLU A 91 -11.85 -4.35 13.46
N ILE A 92 -10.94 -3.94 12.57
CA ILE A 92 -11.05 -2.66 11.85
C ILE A 92 -12.30 -2.60 10.99
N LEU A 93 -12.68 -3.72 10.35
CA LEU A 93 -13.92 -3.78 9.58
C LEU A 93 -15.16 -3.65 10.46
N GLN A 94 -15.15 -4.24 11.66
CA GLN A 94 -16.23 -4.06 12.64
C GLN A 94 -16.35 -2.60 13.09
N MET A 95 -15.22 -1.95 13.41
CA MET A 95 -15.20 -0.53 13.79
C MET A 95 -15.70 0.36 12.64
N ALA A 96 -15.24 0.10 11.41
CA ALA A 96 -15.68 0.83 10.24
C ALA A 96 -17.19 0.63 9.98
N HIS A 97 -17.70 -0.59 10.17
CA HIS A 97 -19.12 -0.87 10.06
C HIS A 97 -19.94 -0.13 11.11
N GLN A 98 -19.48 -0.11 12.37
CA GLN A 98 -20.14 0.63 13.45
C GLN A 98 -20.17 2.13 13.18
N ALA A 99 -19.08 2.70 12.67
CA ALA A 99 -19.00 4.11 12.29
C ALA A 99 -20.00 4.49 11.17
N ARG A 100 -20.50 3.54 10.37
CA ARG A 100 -21.53 3.83 9.36
C ARG A 100 -22.85 4.28 9.97
N PHE A 101 -23.23 3.74 11.13
CA PHE A 101 -24.48 4.10 11.78
C PHE A 101 -24.49 5.53 12.32
N THR A 102 -23.31 6.16 12.42
CA THR A 102 -23.14 7.54 12.87
C THR A 102 -22.76 8.50 11.72
N MET A 103 -22.63 8.01 10.48
CA MET A 103 -22.24 8.79 9.30
C MET A 103 -23.17 8.52 8.09
N PRO A 104 -24.09 9.44 7.74
CA PRO A 104 -25.13 9.23 6.72
C PRO A 104 -24.61 8.93 5.29
N ASP A 105 -23.48 9.50 4.88
CA ASP A 105 -22.92 9.35 3.52
C ASP A 105 -21.91 8.19 3.36
N SER A 106 -21.82 7.31 4.36
CA SER A 106 -20.76 6.29 4.46
C SER A 106 -21.09 4.96 3.76
N ALA A 107 -22.34 4.72 3.38
CA ALA A 107 -22.78 3.38 2.99
C ALA A 107 -22.07 2.87 1.71
N LYS A 108 -22.09 3.65 0.64
CA LYS A 108 -21.42 3.31 -0.63
C LYS A 108 -19.90 3.28 -0.48
N ARG A 109 -19.35 4.27 0.24
CA ARG A 109 -17.90 4.37 0.51
C ARG A 109 -17.36 3.16 1.29
N PHE A 110 -18.16 2.62 2.21
CA PHE A 110 -17.80 1.41 2.95
C PHE A 110 -17.80 0.16 2.08
N GLU A 111 -18.77 0.01 1.17
CA GLU A 111 -18.81 -1.11 0.21
C GLU A 111 -17.60 -1.07 -0.72
N ASP A 112 -17.29 0.11 -1.27
CA ASP A 112 -16.12 0.32 -2.12
C ASP A 112 -14.82 0.07 -1.34
N ALA A 113 -14.73 0.51 -0.09
CA ALA A 113 -13.57 0.29 0.78
C ALA A 113 -13.37 -1.18 1.20
N LEU A 114 -14.46 -1.93 1.43
CA LEU A 114 -14.43 -3.36 1.75
C LEU A 114 -13.90 -4.22 0.59
N SER A 115 -14.14 -3.79 -0.64
CA SER A 115 -13.73 -4.51 -1.84
C SER A 115 -12.20 -4.52 -2.03
N LYS A 116 -11.49 -3.60 -1.38
CA LYS A 116 -10.06 -3.39 -1.59
C LYS A 116 -9.21 -4.16 -0.57
N ALA A 117 -8.16 -4.81 -1.07
CA ALA A 117 -7.21 -5.56 -0.25
C ALA A 117 -6.30 -4.67 0.64
N GLN A 118 -6.31 -3.33 0.45
CA GLN A 118 -5.37 -2.40 1.09
C GLN A 118 -5.47 -2.38 2.60
N GLN A 119 -6.69 -2.45 3.15
CA GLN A 119 -6.88 -2.53 4.60
C GLN A 119 -6.19 -3.76 5.19
N ARG A 120 -6.31 -4.89 4.51
CA ARG A 120 -5.71 -6.18 4.91
C ARG A 120 -4.20 -6.13 4.80
N MET A 121 -3.68 -5.50 3.74
CA MET A 121 -2.24 -5.27 3.57
C MET A 121 -1.68 -4.33 4.64
N ALA A 122 -2.40 -3.28 5.03
CA ALA A 122 -1.98 -2.39 6.10
C ALA A 122 -1.87 -3.13 7.45
N CYS A 123 -2.82 -4.02 7.75
CA CYS A 123 -2.75 -4.88 8.95
C CYS A 123 -1.55 -5.85 8.90
N GLU A 124 -1.33 -6.52 7.78
CA GLU A 124 -0.19 -7.43 7.62
C GLU A 124 1.14 -6.66 7.74
N ALA A 125 1.23 -5.47 7.15
CA ALA A 125 2.41 -4.61 7.26
C ALA A 125 2.71 -4.29 8.72
N HIS A 126 1.69 -3.89 9.48
CA HIS A 126 1.82 -3.58 10.91
C HIS A 126 2.34 -4.78 11.72
N VAL A 127 1.75 -5.96 11.53
CA VAL A 127 2.20 -7.19 12.23
C VAL A 127 3.67 -7.49 11.92
N ASN A 128 4.10 -7.27 10.68
CA ASN A 128 5.49 -7.46 10.26
C ASN A 128 6.43 -6.28 10.66
N GLN A 129 5.97 -5.30 11.44
CA GLN A 129 6.74 -4.11 11.83
C GLN A 129 7.13 -3.20 10.65
N TYR A 130 6.23 -3.09 9.67
CA TYR A 130 6.30 -2.15 8.55
C TYR A 130 5.16 -1.14 8.63
N SER A 131 5.39 0.04 8.07
CA SER A 131 4.31 0.96 7.69
C SER A 131 3.86 0.68 6.26
N PHE A 132 2.62 1.03 5.92
CA PHE A 132 2.07 0.83 4.57
C PHE A 132 2.05 2.15 3.80
N LEU A 133 2.58 2.17 2.58
CA LEU A 133 2.58 3.35 1.71
C LEU A 133 1.68 3.12 0.50
N THR A 134 0.69 3.98 0.30
CA THR A 134 -0.31 3.88 -0.79
C THR A 134 -0.60 5.24 -1.41
N ALA A 135 -1.11 5.25 -2.64
CA ALA A 135 -1.67 6.43 -3.29
C ALA A 135 -3.21 6.44 -3.26
N ASP A 136 -3.85 5.43 -2.67
CA ASP A 136 -5.31 5.35 -2.56
C ASP A 136 -5.83 6.24 -1.43
N LYS A 137 -6.09 7.51 -1.78
CA LYS A 137 -6.63 8.51 -0.85
C LYS A 137 -8.00 8.16 -0.32
N GLU A 138 -8.81 7.44 -1.10
CA GLU A 138 -10.14 7.05 -0.66
C GLU A 138 -10.04 6.05 0.50
N PHE A 139 -9.23 5.00 0.31
CA PHE A 139 -8.89 4.05 1.36
C PHE A 139 -8.30 4.76 2.58
N TYR A 140 -7.26 5.58 2.38
CA TYR A 140 -6.57 6.26 3.48
C TYR A 140 -7.54 7.13 4.27
N ASN A 141 -8.29 8.03 3.61
CA ASN A 141 -9.20 8.95 4.29
C ASN A 141 -10.36 8.22 4.98
N PHE A 142 -10.84 7.12 4.41
CA PHE A 142 -11.92 6.34 5.00
C PHE A 142 -11.49 5.67 6.30
N PHE A 143 -10.31 5.03 6.32
CA PHE A 143 -9.85 4.26 7.48
C PHE A 143 -8.94 5.03 8.43
N LYS A 144 -8.48 6.24 8.10
CA LYS A 144 -7.45 6.98 8.85
C LYS A 144 -7.68 7.02 10.37
N ALA A 145 -8.88 7.36 10.82
CA ALA A 145 -9.17 7.47 12.24
C ALA A 145 -9.03 6.10 12.95
N ILE A 146 -9.55 5.04 12.34
CA ILE A 146 -9.49 3.68 12.87
C ILE A 146 -8.06 3.14 12.84
N LEU A 147 -7.33 3.37 11.74
CA LEU A 147 -5.91 2.98 11.62
C LEU A 147 -5.06 3.66 12.69
N ASN A 148 -5.28 4.95 12.94
CA ASN A 148 -4.61 5.69 14.00
C ASN A 148 -4.96 5.15 15.40
N GLU A 149 -6.24 4.85 15.66
CA GLU A 149 -6.68 4.24 16.92
C GLU A 149 -6.01 2.88 17.17
N LYS A 150 -5.75 2.13 16.09
CA LYS A 150 -5.04 0.84 16.13
C LYS A 150 -3.52 0.94 16.02
N ASN A 151 -2.96 2.14 16.01
CA ASN A 151 -1.52 2.39 15.83
C ASN A 151 -0.94 1.73 14.55
N ILE A 152 -1.76 1.63 13.51
CA ILE A 152 -1.33 1.14 12.19
C ILE A 152 -0.88 2.34 11.37
N THR A 153 0.43 2.40 11.12
CA THR A 153 1.02 3.49 10.34
C THR A 153 0.77 3.29 8.86
N VAL A 154 -0.03 4.19 8.28
CA VAL A 154 -0.26 4.28 6.84
C VAL A 154 0.14 5.66 6.34
N TYR A 155 0.95 5.69 5.29
CA TYR A 155 1.32 6.88 4.55
C TYR A 155 0.52 6.94 3.25
N SER A 156 -0.01 8.13 2.94
CA SER A 156 -0.66 8.41 1.66
C SER A 156 0.25 9.33 0.85
N ALA A 157 0.71 8.87 -0.31
CA ALA A 157 1.38 9.71 -1.29
C ALA A 157 0.34 10.54 -2.08
N GLU A 158 0.70 11.76 -2.46
CA GLU A 158 -0.08 12.54 -3.42
C GLU A 158 0.21 12.03 -4.86
N GLU A 159 -0.70 12.23 -5.81
CA GLU A 159 -0.44 11.83 -7.20
C GLU A 159 0.79 12.55 -7.79
N ASP A 160 0.98 13.80 -7.41
CA ASP A 160 2.13 14.62 -7.82
C ASP A 160 3.45 14.08 -7.24
N ASP A 161 3.39 13.40 -6.09
CA ASP A 161 4.55 12.73 -5.47
C ASP A 161 4.98 11.46 -6.23
N LEU A 162 4.22 11.04 -7.25
CA LEU A 162 4.51 9.85 -8.05
C LEU A 162 4.97 10.18 -9.47
N LYS A 163 4.78 11.42 -9.93
CA LYS A 163 5.15 11.87 -11.28
C LYS A 163 6.54 12.52 -11.24
N GLY A 164 7.44 12.08 -12.12
CA GLY A 164 8.72 12.76 -12.33
C GLY A 164 8.57 14.16 -12.92
N PRO A 165 9.63 14.99 -12.90
CA PRO A 165 9.59 16.34 -13.47
C PRO A 165 9.25 16.28 -14.98
N GLY A 166 8.17 16.96 -15.38
CA GLY A 166 7.77 17.14 -16.78
C GLY A 166 6.59 16.29 -17.29
N VAL A 167 5.75 15.73 -16.40
CA VAL A 167 4.48 15.05 -16.76
C VAL A 167 3.30 15.71 -16.07
#